data_AF-R6LNN7-F1
#
_entry.id   AF-R6LNN7-F1
#
_cell.length_a   1.000
_cell.length_b   1.000
_cell.length_c   1.000
_cell.angle_alpha   90.00
_cell.angle_beta   90.00
_cell.angle_gamma   90.00
#
_symmetry.space_group_name_H-M   'P 1'
#
loop_
_entity.id
_entity.type
_entity.pdbx_description
1 polymer ?
#
loop_
_entity_poly.entity_id
_entity_poly.type
_entity_poly.pdbx_seq_one_letter_code
_entity_poly.pdbx_strand_id
1 'polypeptide(L)'
;MKQTKKKSKCIGCGKQFTVNARNQHYCSVECREYERKKRHAQMYKKRKTQKKAKRVEEKKKEKHMGELASFNDKAKKLGLSYGQYMIFLQTEKDREERAKIS
;
A
#
# COMPACT_ATOMS: atom_id res chain seq x y z
N MET A 1 23.57 5.15 48.89
CA MET A 1 22.73 3.99 48.49
C MET A 1 23.44 3.21 47.40
N LYS A 2 23.77 1.93 47.60
CA LYS A 2 24.39 1.08 46.55
C LYS A 2 23.32 0.76 45.50
N GLN A 3 23.42 1.34 44.31
CA GLN A 3 22.52 1.01 43.20
C GLN A 3 22.77 -0.46 42.81
N THR A 4 21.76 -1.31 42.98
CA THR A 4 21.83 -2.71 42.54
C THR A 4 21.69 -2.74 41.02
N LYS A 5 22.70 -3.28 40.33
CA LYS A 5 22.64 -3.40 38.88
C LYS A 5 21.57 -4.41 38.48
N LYS A 6 20.58 -3.96 37.70
CA LYS A 6 19.46 -4.79 37.23
C LYS A 6 19.91 -5.71 36.09
N LYS A 7 19.44 -6.96 36.08
CA LYS A 7 19.61 -7.86 34.92
C LYS A 7 18.44 -7.70 33.94
N SER A 8 18.71 -7.74 32.63
CA SER A 8 17.71 -7.68 31.56
C SER A 8 18.09 -8.62 30.41
N LYS A 9 17.13 -8.93 29.52
CA LYS A 9 17.35 -9.73 28.31
C LYS A 9 17.63 -8.82 27.11
N CYS A 10 18.65 -9.15 26.32
CA CYS A 10 19.01 -8.41 25.11
C CYS A 10 17.96 -8.62 24.02
N ILE A 11 17.47 -7.53 23.41
CA ILE A 11 16.49 -7.62 22.31
C ILE A 11 17.09 -8.29 21.05
N GLY A 12 18.40 -8.14 20.81
CA GLY A 12 19.05 -8.69 19.61
C GLY A 12 19.39 -10.18 19.68
N CYS A 13 19.89 -10.65 20.82
CA CYS A 13 20.38 -12.03 20.96
C CYS A 13 19.70 -12.85 22.06
N GLY A 14 18.80 -12.26 22.85
CA GLY A 14 18.06 -12.94 23.92
C GLY A 14 18.85 -13.22 25.21
N LYS A 15 20.18 -13.06 25.20
CA LYS A 15 21.04 -13.31 26.37
C LYS A 15 20.74 -12.35 27.53
N GLN A 16 20.87 -12.84 28.75
CA GLN A 16 20.81 -12.00 29.95
C GLN A 16 22.08 -11.15 30.09
N PHE A 17 21.94 -9.88 30.45
CA PHE A 17 23.05 -8.98 30.70
C PHE A 17 22.74 -8.02 31.85
N THR A 18 23.79 -7.44 32.43
CA THR A 18 23.68 -6.45 33.49
C THR A 18 23.50 -5.07 32.88
N VAL A 19 22.41 -4.40 33.23
CA VAL A 19 22.02 -3.08 32.74
C VAL A 19 22.81 -2.02 33.48
N ASN A 20 23.53 -1.18 32.73
CA ASN A 20 24.24 -0.03 33.26
C ASN A 20 23.41 1.27 33.15
N ALA A 21 22.44 1.33 32.23
CA ALA A 21 21.58 2.49 32.02
C ALA A 21 20.11 2.09 31.79
N ARG A 22 19.16 2.91 32.24
CA ARG A 22 17.71 2.60 32.21
C ARG A 22 17.17 2.25 30.80
N ASN A 23 17.75 2.83 29.75
CA ASN A 23 17.37 2.64 28.35
C ASN A 23 18.29 1.64 27.59
N GLN A 24 19.14 0.89 28.30
CA GLN A 24 19.98 -0.12 27.67
C GLN A 24 19.17 -1.38 27.38
N HIS A 25 18.88 -1.60 26.10
CA HIS A 25 18.11 -2.76 25.62
C HIS A 25 18.95 -3.87 24.99
N TYR A 26 20.24 -3.60 24.75
CA TYR A 26 21.16 -4.50 24.07
C TYR A 26 22.36 -4.80 24.97
N CYS A 27 22.81 -6.05 24.96
CA CYS A 27 23.98 -6.48 25.73
C CYS A 27 25.30 -5.91 25.15
N SER A 28 25.33 -5.57 23.87
CA SER A 28 26.49 -5.01 23.17
C SER A 28 26.07 -4.02 22.08
N VAL A 29 27.02 -3.21 21.63
CA VAL A 29 26.85 -2.31 20.49
C VAL A 29 26.55 -3.11 19.21
N GLU A 30 27.19 -4.26 19.02
CA GLU A 30 26.97 -5.13 17.87
C GLU A 30 25.51 -5.61 17.78
N CYS A 31 24.92 -6.05 18.90
CA CYS A 31 23.51 -6.46 18.93
C CYS A 31 22.57 -5.29 18.57
N ARG A 32 22.91 -4.07 19.00
CA ARG A 32 22.15 -2.86 18.67
C ARG A 32 22.25 -2.55 17.17
N GLU A 33 23.44 -2.59 16.60
CA GLU A 33 23.69 -2.26 15.20
C GLU A 33 23.10 -3.30 14.25
N TYR A 34 23.24 -4.58 14.59
CA TYR A 34 22.64 -5.67 13.83
C TYR A 34 21.11 -5.51 13.72
N GLU A 35 20.42 -5.32 14.85
CA GLU A 35 18.97 -5.11 14.86
C GLU A 35 18.56 -3.80 14.17
N ARG A 36 19.37 -2.74 14.29
CA ARG A 36 19.14 -1.49 13.54
C ARG A 36 19.22 -1.73 12.03
N LYS A 37 20.23 -2.44 11.55
CA LYS A 37 20.41 -2.76 10.12
C LYS A 37 19.28 -3.64 9.60
N LYS A 38 18.88 -4.65 10.36
CA LYS A 38 17.74 -5.53 10.06
C LYS A 38 16.43 -4.73 9.94
N ARG A 39 16.11 -3.87 10.91
CA ARG A 39 14.93 -2.99 10.87
C ARG A 39 14.96 -2.06 9.67
N HIS A 40 16.11 -1.47 9.37
CA HIS A 40 16.26 -0.56 8.22
C HIS A 40 16.03 -1.29 6.89
N ALA A 41 16.56 -2.50 6.73
CA ALA A 41 16.35 -3.33 5.56
C ALA A 41 14.86 -3.69 5.36
N GLN A 42 14.16 -4.03 6.45
CA GLN A 42 12.71 -4.30 6.42
C GLN A 42 11.92 -3.05 6.01
N MET A 43 12.24 -1.89 6.60
CA MET A 43 11.58 -0.62 6.28
C MET A 43 11.81 -0.21 4.81
N TYR A 44 13.02 -0.42 4.29
CA TYR A 44 13.33 -0.17 2.88
C TYR A 44 12.48 -1.03 1.94
N LYS A 45 12.38 -2.35 2.22
CA LYS A 45 11.51 -3.26 1.44
C LYS A 45 10.05 -2.81 1.47
N LYS A 46 9.52 -2.46 2.65
CA LYS A 46 8.14 -1.97 2.83
C LYS A 46 7.89 -0.66 2.08
N ARG A 47 8.83 0.29 2.12
CA ARG A 47 8.70 1.56 1.39
C ARG A 47 8.71 1.35 -0.13
N LYS A 48 9.55 0.43 -0.62
CA LYS A 48 9.62 0.08 -2.06
C LYS A 48 8.31 -0.54 -2.55
N THR A 49 7.70 -1.46 -1.79
CA THR A 49 6.43 -2.08 -2.17
C THR A 49 5.28 -1.08 -2.15
N GLN A 50 5.20 -0.22 -1.11
CA GLN A 50 4.21 0.85 -1.04
C GLN A 50 4.33 1.83 -2.21
N LYS A 51 5.55 2.24 -2.59
CA LYS A 51 5.77 3.13 -3.74
C LYS A 51 5.31 2.48 -5.05
N LYS A 52 5.55 1.18 -5.23
CA LYS A 52 5.06 0.43 -6.40
C LYS A 52 3.54 0.37 -6.43
N ALA A 53 2.91 0.06 -5.30
CA ALA A 53 1.45 0.00 -5.19
C ALA A 53 0.79 1.36 -5.52
N LYS A 54 1.33 2.47 -4.97
CA LYS A 54 0.85 3.83 -5.27
C LYS A 54 0.93 4.15 -6.77
N ARG A 55 2.07 3.86 -7.41
CA ARG A 55 2.25 4.08 -8.86
C ARG A 55 1.25 3.31 -9.72
N VAL A 56 0.93 2.08 -9.33
CA VAL A 56 -0.07 1.26 -10.04
C VAL A 56 -1.47 1.85 -9.88
N GLU A 57 -1.79 2.34 -8.68
CA GLU A 57 -3.07 2.98 -8.37
C GLU A 57 -3.25 4.30 -9.13
N GLU A 58 -2.22 5.15 -9.16
CA GLU A 58 -2.18 6.38 -9.96
C GLU A 58 -2.38 6.08 -11.46
N LYS A 59 -1.70 5.08 -12.00
CA LYS A 59 -1.83 4.68 -13.40
C LYS A 59 -3.23 4.14 -13.74
N LYS A 60 -3.89 3.47 -12.79
CA LYS A 60 -5.29 3.03 -12.95
C LYS A 60 -6.25 4.22 -12.99
N LYS A 61 -6.07 5.20 -12.10
CA LYS A 61 -6.85 6.45 -12.09
C LYS A 61 -6.70 7.23 -13.39
N GLU A 62 -5.47 7.38 -13.87
CA GLU A 62 -5.18 8.04 -15.15
C GLU A 62 -5.89 7.35 -16.32
N LYS A 63 -5.79 6.02 -16.41
CA LYS A 63 -6.49 5.24 -17.43
C LYS A 63 -8.01 5.41 -17.34
N HIS A 64 -8.58 5.31 -16.14
CA HIS A 64 -10.03 5.49 -15.93
C HIS A 64 -10.51 6.89 -16.35
N MET A 65 -9.75 7.95 -16.02
CA MET A 65 -10.08 9.31 -16.47
C MET A 65 -10.02 9.45 -17.99
N GLY A 66 -9.05 8.80 -18.65
CA GLY A 66 -8.99 8.75 -20.11
C GLY A 66 -10.19 8.02 -20.74
N GLU A 67 -10.62 6.91 -20.14
CA GLU A 67 -11.83 6.18 -20.56
C GLU A 67 -13.08 7.06 -20.41
N LEU A 68 -13.22 7.78 -19.29
CA LEU A 68 -14.33 8.71 -19.06
C LEU A 68 -14.36 9.85 -20.09
N ALA A 69 -13.20 10.41 -20.43
CA ALA A 69 -13.09 11.44 -21.47
C ALA A 69 -13.56 10.90 -22.84
N SER A 70 -13.15 9.68 -23.21
CA SER A 70 -13.59 9.02 -24.45
C SER A 70 -15.10 8.81 -24.50
N PHE A 71 -15.72 8.39 -23.38
CA PHE A 71 -17.17 8.24 -23.31
C PHE A 71 -17.91 9.58 -23.42
N ASN A 72 -17.38 10.65 -22.82
CA ASN A 72 -17.93 11.99 -22.97
C ASN A 72 -17.92 12.46 -24.43
N ASP A 73 -16.85 12.20 -25.17
CA ASP A 73 -16.77 12.57 -26.59
C ASP A 73 -17.77 11.79 -27.43
N LYS A 74 -17.96 10.49 -27.15
CA LYS A 74 -18.98 9.67 -27.81
C LYS A 74 -20.39 10.15 -27.50
N ALA A 75 -20.66 10.49 -26.24
CA ALA A 75 -21.94 11.05 -25.82
C ALA A 75 -22.25 12.34 -26.60
N LYS A 76 -21.29 13.27 -26.65
CA LYS A 76 -21.42 14.54 -27.40
C LYS A 76 -21.66 14.32 -28.89
N LYS A 77 -20.97 13.38 -29.53
CA LYS A 77 -21.18 13.05 -30.96
C LYS A 77 -22.61 12.56 -31.25
N LEU A 78 -23.26 11.95 -30.26
CA LEU A 78 -24.64 11.48 -30.36
C LEU A 78 -25.65 12.52 -29.85
N GLY A 79 -25.20 13.71 -29.45
CA GLY A 79 -26.07 14.73 -28.85
C GLY A 79 -26.60 14.34 -27.46
N LEU A 80 -25.95 13.38 -26.79
CA LEU A 80 -26.33 12.88 -25.47
C LEU A 80 -25.39 13.45 -24.40
N SER A 81 -25.91 13.66 -23.20
CA SER A 81 -25.07 13.77 -22.00
C SER A 81 -24.44 12.42 -21.66
N TYR A 82 -23.37 12.42 -20.86
CA TYR A 82 -22.74 11.18 -20.41
C TYR A 82 -23.73 10.21 -19.76
N GLY A 83 -24.58 10.71 -18.85
CA GLY A 83 -25.60 9.89 -18.18
C GLY A 83 -26.59 9.28 -19.17
N GLN A 84 -27.06 10.05 -20.15
CA GLN A 84 -27.94 9.53 -21.20
C GLN A 84 -27.25 8.51 -22.10
N TYR A 85 -25.97 8.73 -22.42
CA TYR A 85 -25.18 7.78 -23.19
C TYR A 85 -24.95 6.45 -22.44
N MET A 86 -24.77 6.49 -21.11
CA MET A 86 -24.69 5.26 -20.30
C MET A 86 -26.01 4.48 -20.30
N ILE A 87 -27.15 5.18 -20.21
CA ILE A 87 -28.49 4.55 -20.33
C ILE A 87 -28.64 3.91 -21.71
N PHE A 88 -28.26 4.64 -22.77
CA PHE A 88 -28.30 4.13 -24.14
C PHE A 88 -27.49 2.83 -24.31
N LEU A 89 -26.24 2.80 -23.82
CA LEU A 89 -25.41 1.58 -23.86
C LEU A 89 -26.04 0.40 -23.12
N GLN A 90 -26.64 0.65 -21.96
CA GLN A 90 -27.33 -0.38 -21.19
C GLN A 90 -28.53 -0.94 -21.96
N THR A 91 -29.33 -0.07 -22.58
CA THR A 91 -30.51 -0.50 -23.35
C THR A 91 -30.15 -1.32 -24.59
N GLU A 92 -29.04 -1.00 -25.28
CA GLU A 92 -28.57 -1.78 -26.42
C GLU A 92 -28.06 -3.16 -25.96
N LYS A 93 -27.33 -3.21 -24.85
CA LYS A 93 -26.86 -4.47 -24.26
C LYS A 93 -28.04 -5.39 -23.86
N ASP A 94 -29.05 -4.83 -23.21
CA ASP A 94 -30.25 -5.59 -22.81
C ASP A 94 -31.02 -6.12 -24.05
N ARG A 95 -31.03 -5.36 -25.16
CA ARG A 95 -31.61 -5.79 -26.44
C ARG A 95 -30.83 -6.96 -27.05
N GLU A 96 -29.49 -6.88 -27.07
CA GLU A 96 -28.63 -7.97 -27.54
C GLU A 96 -28.78 -9.25 -26.69
N GLU A 97 -28.88 -9.12 -25.37
CA GLU A 97 -29.07 -10.27 -24.47
C GLU A 97 -30.43 -10.94 -24.70
N ARG A 98 -31.50 -10.16 -24.88
CA ARG A 98 -32.82 -10.70 -25.24
C ARG A 98 -32.81 -11.40 -26.61
N ALA A 99 -32.09 -10.87 -27.59
CA ALA A 99 -31.98 -11.46 -28.92
C ALA A 99 -31.23 -12.81 -28.93
N LYS A 100 -30.40 -13.11 -27.91
CA LYS A 100 -29.69 -14.40 -27.77
C LYS A 100 -30.55 -15.52 -27.18
N ILE A 101 -31.66 -15.16 -26.55
CA ILE A 101 -32.58 -16.08 -25.86
C ILE A 101 -33.83 -16.35 -26.72
N SER A 102 -34.05 -15.55 -27.77
CA SER A 102 -35.05 -15.77 -28.82
C SER A 102 -34.51 -16.64 -29.95
#